data_AF-A0A8T2IXF3-F1
#
_entry.id   AF-A0A8T2IXF3-F1
#
_cell.length_a   1.000
_cell.length_b   1.000
_cell.length_c   1.000
_cell.angle_alpha   90.00
_cell.angle_beta   90.00
_cell.angle_gamma   90.00
#
_symmetry.space_group_name_H-M   'P 1'
#
loop_
_entity.id
_entity.type
_entity.pdbx_description
1 polymer ?
#
loop_
_entity_poly.entity_id
_entity_poly.type
_entity_poly.pdbx_seq_one_letter_code
_entity_poly.pdbx_strand_id
1 'polypeptide(L)'
;MPTVVVMDVSLSMTRPVPVEGTEEFQRKHLAAHGLTMLFEHMATNYKLEFTALVVFSSLWELMVPFTRDYNTLQEALSNMEDHDKTCLETALQGVSSVVQQEWGASIPSQIVLVTDGCLGIGRGSLQHSLSTLNQRNDSNRFPLPFPFVSKLYIMCMANLEELQSSDSLDCLERLIDLNNGEGQIFTIDGPLCLKNVQSMFGKLIDVAYTPFHAVLKCGNLSSDVQVFPRPESVILDEETDPMPKSINTDLEVVGFIDIADISSPPVLSRHLVLPIALNKEGDEVGTSLTDDIEDENSANQIAGKIPNFCVLLHGSLKVEGMVALVQLGPDWHGMLYSQADSKKKSNLMMSLFEPGSEPLPWLGKTLHLGPISGIL
;
A
#
# COMPACT_ATOMS: atom_id res chain seq x y z
N MET A 1 1.50 -5.80 2.48
CA MET A 1 2.15 -4.48 2.34
C MET A 1 1.84 -3.74 3.64
N PRO A 2 2.83 -3.10 4.26
CA PRO A 2 2.58 -2.18 5.34
C PRO A 2 2.93 -0.74 4.93
N THR A 3 2.35 0.22 5.64
CA THR A 3 2.60 1.65 5.46
C THR A 3 3.34 2.22 6.67
N VAL A 4 4.36 3.04 6.43
CA VAL A 4 4.99 3.87 7.46
C VAL A 4 4.70 5.33 7.13
N VAL A 5 3.91 5.98 7.98
CA VAL A 5 3.72 7.43 7.94
C VAL A 5 4.88 8.08 8.68
N VAL A 6 5.54 9.03 8.03
CA VAL A 6 6.66 9.79 8.58
C VAL A 6 6.24 11.26 8.64
N MET A 7 5.90 11.74 9.82
CA MET A 7 5.34 13.07 10.03
C MET A 7 6.40 14.03 10.58
N ASP A 8 6.60 15.13 9.87
CA ASP A 8 7.47 16.23 10.31
C ASP A 8 6.79 17.02 11.43
N VAL A 9 7.48 17.14 12.56
CA VAL A 9 7.03 17.87 13.77
C VAL A 9 8.02 18.99 14.14
N SER A 10 8.86 19.41 13.18
CA SER A 10 9.81 20.50 13.37
C SER A 10 9.13 21.87 13.45
N LEU A 11 9.87 22.88 13.90
CA LEU A 11 9.36 24.23 14.10
C LEU A 11 8.79 24.85 12.81
N SER A 12 9.30 24.50 11.62
CA SER A 12 8.77 25.04 10.36
C SER A 12 7.33 24.61 10.08
N MET A 13 6.89 23.46 10.62
CA MET A 13 5.51 22.97 10.52
C MET A 13 4.52 23.79 11.36
N THR A 14 5.01 24.64 12.27
CA THR A 14 4.18 25.59 13.05
C THR A 14 3.90 26.89 12.32
N ARG A 15 4.49 27.10 11.12
CA ARG A 15 4.23 28.30 10.33
C ARG A 15 2.74 28.43 10.00
N PRO A 16 2.19 29.65 10.06
CA PRO A 16 0.79 29.87 9.73
C PRO A 16 0.54 29.58 8.26
N VAL A 17 -0.66 29.08 7.97
CA VAL A 17 -1.17 28.94 6.61
C VAL A 17 -1.82 30.28 6.24
N PRO A 18 -1.43 30.91 5.13
CA PRO A 18 -1.98 32.19 4.72
C PRO A 18 -3.40 31.98 4.16
N VAL A 19 -4.39 31.88 5.05
CA VAL A 19 -5.82 31.82 4.69
C VAL A 19 -6.44 33.17 5.04
N GLU A 20 -7.17 33.78 4.11
CA GLU A 20 -8.05 34.90 4.41
C GLU A 20 -9.28 34.37 5.18
N GLY A 21 -9.23 34.36 6.52
CA GLY A 21 -10.29 33.81 7.36
C GLY A 21 -10.03 33.96 8.87
N THR A 22 -10.99 33.53 9.70
CA THR A 22 -10.94 33.61 11.17
C THR A 22 -10.19 32.47 11.86
N GLU A 23 -9.86 31.38 11.17
CA GLU A 23 -9.14 30.24 11.74
C GLU A 23 -7.67 30.26 11.31
N GLU A 24 -6.76 30.42 12.29
CA GLU A 24 -5.31 30.37 12.09
C GLU A 24 -4.82 28.92 12.08
N PHE A 25 -4.90 28.26 10.92
CA PHE A 25 -4.27 26.94 10.75
C PHE A 25 -2.75 27.08 10.65
N GLN A 26 -2.05 26.11 11.24
CA GLN A 26 -0.62 25.88 11.01
C GLN A 26 -0.46 24.70 10.04
N ARG A 27 0.71 24.57 9.42
CA ARG A 27 0.98 23.47 8.46
C ARG A 27 0.77 22.10 9.09
N LYS A 28 1.18 21.92 10.35
CA LYS A 28 0.95 20.68 11.12
C LYS A 28 -0.53 20.32 11.27
N HIS A 29 -1.41 21.32 11.39
CA HIS A 29 -2.87 21.08 11.49
C HIS A 29 -3.42 20.55 10.16
N LEU A 30 -3.01 21.16 9.04
CA LEU A 30 -3.40 20.65 7.71
C LEU A 30 -2.86 19.24 7.46
N ALA A 31 -1.63 18.96 7.90
CA ALA A 31 -1.04 17.65 7.81
C ALA A 31 -1.80 16.59 8.62
N ALA A 32 -2.15 16.92 9.86
CA ALA A 32 -3.00 16.06 10.68
C ALA A 32 -4.35 15.79 9.99
N HIS A 33 -5.01 16.82 9.44
CA HIS A 33 -6.27 16.64 8.70
C HIS A 33 -6.13 15.73 7.46
N GLY A 34 -5.05 15.88 6.68
CA GLY A 34 -4.77 15.01 5.53
C GLY A 34 -4.54 13.56 5.95
N LEU A 35 -3.77 13.34 7.01
CA LEU A 35 -3.54 12.00 7.57
C LEU A 35 -4.78 11.39 8.19
N THR A 36 -5.63 12.18 8.85
CA THR A 36 -6.94 11.71 9.34
C THR A 36 -7.79 11.19 8.19
N MET A 37 -7.89 11.94 7.08
CA MET A 37 -8.61 11.49 5.87
C MET A 37 -8.03 10.16 5.33
N LEU A 38 -6.71 10.02 5.29
CA LEU A 38 -6.06 8.76 4.89
C LEU A 38 -6.43 7.61 5.83
N PHE A 39 -6.34 7.83 7.15
CA PHE A 39 -6.63 6.80 8.15
C PHE A 39 -8.12 6.41 8.15
N GLU A 40 -9.04 7.35 7.95
CA GLU A 40 -10.48 7.06 7.80
C GLU A 40 -10.74 6.18 6.57
N HIS A 41 -10.09 6.49 5.44
CA HIS A 41 -10.18 5.66 4.24
C HIS A 41 -9.61 4.27 4.48
N MET A 42 -8.45 4.15 5.11
CA MET A 42 -7.83 2.85 5.40
C MET A 42 -8.66 2.03 6.40
N ALA A 43 -9.24 2.67 7.41
CA ALA A 43 -10.13 2.04 8.39
C ALA A 43 -11.40 1.47 7.76
N THR A 44 -11.84 2.01 6.62
CA THR A 44 -13.07 1.58 5.94
C THR A 44 -12.77 0.63 4.77
N ASN A 45 -11.83 1.00 3.90
CA ASN A 45 -11.62 0.37 2.59
C ASN A 45 -10.36 -0.49 2.52
N TYR A 46 -9.42 -0.32 3.46
CA TYR A 46 -8.10 -0.96 3.44
C TYR A 46 -7.72 -1.57 4.81
N LYS A 47 -8.73 -2.13 5.50
CA LYS A 47 -8.71 -2.61 6.91
C LYS A 47 -7.57 -3.55 7.29
N LEU A 48 -6.97 -4.25 6.32
CA LEU A 48 -5.93 -5.25 6.55
C LEU A 48 -4.51 -4.72 6.50
N GLU A 49 -4.32 -3.48 6.02
CA GLU A 49 -3.01 -2.82 5.95
C GLU A 49 -2.53 -2.50 7.36
N PHE A 50 -1.26 -2.83 7.63
CA PHE A 50 -0.61 -2.41 8.87
C PHE A 50 0.03 -1.05 8.67
N THR A 51 -0.26 -0.11 9.55
CA THR A 51 0.28 1.24 9.48
C THR A 51 1.03 1.57 10.76
N ALA A 52 2.22 2.16 10.63
CA ALA A 52 2.99 2.74 11.73
C ALA A 52 3.10 4.26 11.57
N LEU A 53 3.24 4.98 12.69
CA LEU A 53 3.46 6.42 12.72
C LEU A 53 4.82 6.73 13.34
N VAL A 54 5.71 7.28 12.54
CA VAL A 54 7.00 7.83 12.94
C VAL A 54 6.90 9.35 12.89
N VAL A 55 7.34 10.02 13.96
CA VAL A 55 7.48 11.48 13.98
C VAL A 55 8.95 11.84 13.95
N PHE A 56 9.29 12.97 13.32
CA PHE A 56 10.69 13.41 13.28
C PHE A 56 10.86 14.92 13.35
N SER A 57 11.98 15.31 13.98
CA SER A 57 12.58 16.63 13.97
C SER A 57 14.10 16.44 14.02
N SER A 58 14.79 16.86 15.09
CA SER A 58 16.25 16.63 15.24
C SER A 58 16.58 15.18 15.55
N LEU A 59 15.63 14.50 16.20
CA LEU A 59 15.57 13.08 16.43
C LEU A 59 14.29 12.53 15.78
N TRP A 60 14.16 11.21 15.72
CA TRP A 60 12.95 10.53 15.30
C TRP A 60 12.45 9.62 16.42
N GLU A 61 11.13 9.41 16.45
CA GLU A 61 10.48 8.52 17.41
C GLU A 61 9.39 7.70 16.70
N LEU A 62 9.31 6.41 17.05
CA LEU A 62 8.19 5.56 16.67
C LEU A 62 7.02 5.83 17.63
N MET A 63 6.13 6.74 17.24
CA MET A 63 5.00 7.15 18.06
C MET A 63 3.92 6.06 18.16
N VAL A 64 3.65 5.36 17.05
CA VAL A 64 2.73 4.23 17.00
C VAL A 64 3.37 3.08 16.21
N PRO A 65 3.58 1.90 16.81
CA PRO A 65 4.09 0.73 16.09
C PRO A 65 3.06 0.21 15.07
N PHE A 66 3.45 -0.73 14.21
CA PHE A 66 2.56 -1.28 13.19
C PHE A 66 1.25 -1.82 13.80
N THR A 67 0.14 -1.23 13.38
CA THR A 67 -1.19 -1.57 13.87
C THR A 67 -2.22 -1.52 12.74
N ARG A 68 -3.37 -2.17 12.97
CA ARG A 68 -4.59 -2.00 12.15
C ARG A 68 -5.63 -1.15 12.87
N ASP A 69 -5.32 -0.70 14.10
CA ASP A 69 -6.18 0.17 14.88
C ASP A 69 -5.96 1.63 14.49
N TYR A 70 -6.70 2.06 13.46
CA TYR A 70 -6.61 3.42 12.94
C TYR A 70 -7.09 4.48 13.92
N ASN A 71 -7.86 4.12 14.95
CA ASN A 71 -8.24 5.07 16.01
C ASN A 71 -7.01 5.51 16.80
N THR A 72 -6.13 4.56 17.16
CA THR A 72 -4.89 4.87 17.88
C THR A 72 -3.95 5.78 17.07
N LEU A 73 -3.91 5.59 15.75
CA LEU A 73 -3.14 6.45 14.83
C LEU A 73 -3.72 7.87 14.79
N GLN A 74 -5.04 8.02 14.73
CA GLN A 74 -5.72 9.33 14.75
C GLN A 74 -5.57 10.04 16.10
N GLU A 75 -5.68 9.32 17.23
CA GLU A 75 -5.45 9.88 18.56
C GLU A 75 -4.01 10.40 18.72
N ALA A 76 -3.02 9.69 18.15
CA ALA A 76 -1.64 10.13 18.16
C ALA A 76 -1.43 11.46 17.41
N LEU A 77 -2.15 11.69 16.30
CA LEU A 77 -2.08 12.95 15.56
C LEU A 77 -2.58 14.15 16.38
N SER A 78 -3.50 13.92 17.32
CA SER A 78 -4.09 14.99 18.14
C SER A 78 -3.15 15.47 19.25
N ASN A 79 -2.14 14.67 19.62
CA ASN A 79 -1.24 14.91 20.75
C ASN A 79 0.20 15.19 20.31
N MET A 80 0.41 15.69 19.09
CA MET A 80 1.76 15.94 18.56
C MET A 80 2.39 17.20 19.19
N GLU A 81 3.60 17.03 19.73
CA GLU A 81 4.43 18.11 20.26
C GLU A 81 5.20 18.85 19.16
N ASP A 82 5.55 20.11 19.41
CA ASP A 82 6.37 20.91 18.52
C ASP A 82 7.86 20.78 18.89
N HIS A 83 8.69 20.51 17.89
CA HIS A 83 10.13 20.33 18.07
C HIS A 83 10.95 21.34 17.26
N ASP A 84 12.26 21.13 17.18
CA ASP A 84 13.24 22.13 16.77
C ASP A 84 13.52 22.15 15.26
N LYS A 85 14.48 21.34 14.78
CA LYS A 85 14.98 21.36 13.40
C LYS A 85 14.66 20.06 12.68
N THR A 86 14.69 20.03 11.36
CA THR A 86 14.51 18.79 10.58
C THR A 86 15.83 18.03 10.43
N CYS A 87 15.79 16.70 10.60
CA CYS A 87 16.89 15.77 10.33
C CYS A 87 16.37 14.52 9.60
N LEU A 88 15.88 14.73 8.38
CA LEU A 88 15.19 13.71 7.57
C LEU A 88 16.00 12.43 7.36
N GLU A 89 17.32 12.53 7.18
CA GLU A 89 18.17 11.35 7.01
C GLU A 89 18.05 10.37 8.19
N THR A 90 18.04 10.88 9.42
CA THR A 90 17.92 10.04 10.62
C THR A 90 16.55 9.39 10.71
N ALA A 91 15.49 10.11 10.29
CA ALA A 91 14.15 9.56 10.21
C ALA A 91 14.06 8.41 9.21
N LEU A 92 14.66 8.54 8.02
CA LEU A 92 14.71 7.47 7.01
C LEU A 92 15.50 6.24 7.49
N GLN A 93 16.56 6.43 8.29
CA GLN A 93 17.24 5.32 8.98
C GLN A 93 16.31 4.62 9.98
N GLY A 94 15.52 5.41 10.72
CA GLY A 94 14.50 4.90 11.64
C GLY A 94 13.45 4.07 10.92
N VAL A 95 12.89 4.59 9.82
CA VAL A 95 11.94 3.87 8.95
C VAL A 95 12.53 2.54 8.50
N SER A 96 13.79 2.55 8.05
CA SER A 96 14.46 1.32 7.61
C SER A 96 14.51 0.27 8.72
N SER A 97 14.87 0.71 9.93
CA SER A 97 14.98 -0.14 11.11
C SER A 97 13.63 -0.71 11.53
N VAL A 98 12.58 0.13 11.57
CA VAL A 98 11.21 -0.27 11.95
C VAL A 98 10.64 -1.30 10.99
N VAL A 99 10.78 -1.10 9.67
CA VAL A 99 10.28 -2.04 8.67
C VAL A 99 11.05 -3.36 8.73
N GLN A 100 12.38 -3.31 8.77
CA GLN A 100 13.20 -4.53 8.77
C GLN A 100 13.01 -5.38 10.03
N GLN A 101 12.80 -4.74 11.18
CA GLN A 101 12.57 -5.42 12.45
C GLN A 101 11.25 -6.19 12.44
N GLU A 102 10.19 -5.63 11.86
CA GLU A 102 8.85 -6.22 11.91
C GLU A 102 8.55 -7.15 10.71
N TRP A 103 8.97 -6.74 9.51
CA TRP A 103 8.57 -7.38 8.24
C TRP A 103 9.75 -7.97 7.45
N GLY A 104 10.99 -7.66 7.83
CA GLY A 104 12.18 -8.04 7.09
C GLY A 104 12.35 -7.26 5.77
N ALA A 105 13.12 -7.82 4.83
CA ALA A 105 13.47 -7.15 3.57
C ALA A 105 12.56 -7.50 2.37
N SER A 106 11.78 -8.58 2.48
CA SER A 106 11.03 -9.16 1.36
C SER A 106 9.60 -8.62 1.20
N ILE A 107 9.12 -7.83 2.16
CA ILE A 107 7.76 -7.32 2.15
C ILE A 107 7.75 -5.91 1.57
N PRO A 108 7.09 -5.69 0.42
CA PRO A 108 6.92 -4.35 -0.13
C PRO A 108 6.23 -3.45 0.90
N SER A 109 6.76 -2.24 1.09
CA SER A 109 6.27 -1.29 2.09
C SER A 109 6.14 0.12 1.50
N GLN A 110 5.09 0.85 1.88
CA GLN A 110 4.87 2.21 1.44
C GLN A 110 5.33 3.20 2.52
N ILE A 111 6.05 4.25 2.12
CA ILE A 111 6.48 5.31 3.01
C ILE A 111 5.73 6.58 2.62
N VAL A 112 4.95 7.13 3.55
CA VAL A 112 4.23 8.40 3.36
C VAL A 112 4.92 9.46 4.20
N LEU A 113 5.83 10.22 3.58
CA LEU A 113 6.52 11.34 4.20
C LEU A 113 5.65 12.59 4.12
N VAL A 114 5.37 13.23 5.25
CA VAL A 114 4.58 14.45 5.35
C VAL A 114 5.44 15.56 5.93
N THR A 115 5.77 16.56 5.14
CA THR A 115 6.67 17.67 5.52
C THR A 115 6.33 18.93 4.73
N ASP A 116 6.72 20.10 5.24
CA ASP A 116 6.58 21.37 4.52
C ASP A 116 7.72 21.64 3.53
N GLY A 117 8.64 20.70 3.37
CA GLY A 117 9.80 20.82 2.50
C GLY A 117 10.94 21.66 3.08
N CYS A 118 10.84 22.10 4.34
CA CYS A 118 11.92 22.83 4.99
C CYS A 118 13.09 21.87 5.30
N LEU A 119 14.12 21.93 4.46
CA LEU A 119 15.23 20.97 4.46
C LEU A 119 16.18 21.04 5.66
N GLY A 120 15.96 21.99 6.59
CA GLY A 120 16.84 22.25 7.72
C GLY A 120 18.10 23.03 7.33
N ILE A 121 18.93 23.38 8.31
CA ILE A 121 20.13 24.21 8.12
C ILE A 121 21.36 23.51 8.71
N GLY A 122 22.47 23.48 7.95
CA GLY A 122 23.77 23.02 8.44
C GLY A 122 23.89 21.48 8.52
N ARG A 123 24.59 20.99 9.55
CA ARG A 123 24.80 19.55 9.75
C ARG A 123 23.47 18.89 10.17
N GLY A 124 23.00 17.97 9.33
CA GLY A 124 21.70 17.29 9.45
C GLY A 124 20.62 17.78 8.49
N SER A 125 20.88 18.87 7.74
CA SER A 125 19.96 19.29 6.68
C SER A 125 20.00 18.31 5.51
N LEU A 126 18.87 18.19 4.80
CA LEU A 126 18.78 17.32 3.63
C LEU A 126 19.80 17.71 2.56
N GLN A 127 19.96 19.01 2.30
CA GLN A 127 20.91 19.53 1.32
C GLN A 127 22.36 19.15 1.66
N HIS A 128 22.73 19.21 2.94
CA HIS A 128 24.05 18.76 3.39
C HIS A 128 24.20 17.23 3.25
N SER A 129 23.17 16.47 3.59
CA SER A 129 23.17 15.02 3.45
C SER A 129 23.33 14.57 1.99
N LEU A 130 22.62 15.22 1.07
CA LEU A 130 22.71 14.94 -0.36
C LEU A 130 24.06 15.36 -0.95
N SER A 131 24.59 16.53 -0.60
CA SER A 131 25.92 16.98 -1.09
C SER A 131 27.08 16.10 -0.64
N THR A 132 26.93 15.37 0.47
CA THR A 132 27.96 14.48 1.03
C THR A 132 27.80 13.01 0.61
N LEU A 133 26.84 12.67 -0.25
CA LEU A 133 26.56 11.30 -0.70
C LEU A 133 27.81 10.52 -1.14
N ASN A 134 28.63 11.12 -2.01
CA ASN A 134 29.80 10.49 -2.61
C ASN A 134 30.99 10.34 -1.65
N GLN A 135 30.94 10.96 -0.47
CA GLN A 135 32.04 10.97 0.50
C GLN A 135 31.84 9.96 1.63
N ARG A 136 30.74 9.18 1.58
CA ARG A 136 30.33 8.28 2.66
C ARG A 136 30.91 6.88 2.46
N ASN A 137 31.29 6.27 3.58
CA ASN A 137 31.68 4.86 3.66
C ASN A 137 30.47 3.99 4.06
N ASP A 138 30.61 2.67 4.00
CA ASP A 138 29.55 1.70 4.36
C ASP A 138 28.95 1.92 5.76
N SER A 139 29.73 2.46 6.70
CA SER A 139 29.24 2.73 8.06
C SER A 139 28.26 3.91 8.18
N ASN A 140 28.28 4.85 7.22
CA ASN A 140 27.45 6.07 7.22
C ASN A 140 26.69 6.22 5.89
N ARG A 141 26.30 5.10 5.29
CA ARG A 141 25.58 5.07 4.02
C ARG A 141 24.27 5.83 4.14
N PHE A 142 23.92 6.56 3.09
CA PHE A 142 22.62 7.21 3.01
C PHE A 142 21.50 6.15 2.98
N PRO A 143 20.34 6.40 3.60
CA PRO A 143 19.32 5.35 3.82
C PRO A 143 18.59 4.91 2.55
N LEU A 144 18.73 5.68 1.47
CA LEU A 144 18.13 5.38 0.16
C LEU A 144 19.18 4.80 -0.81
N PRO A 145 18.80 3.82 -1.65
CA PRO A 145 17.49 3.19 -1.69
C PRO A 145 17.22 2.35 -0.44
N PHE A 146 15.95 2.22 -0.05
CA PHE A 146 15.59 1.38 1.08
C PHE A 146 16.05 -0.08 0.85
N PRO A 147 16.40 -0.81 1.91
CA PRO A 147 16.86 -2.20 1.79
C PRO A 147 15.73 -3.21 1.53
N PHE A 148 14.51 -2.73 1.32
CA PHE A 148 13.30 -3.47 0.98
C PHE A 148 12.59 -2.79 -0.18
N VAL A 149 11.73 -3.54 -0.89
CA VAL A 149 10.89 -2.98 -1.96
C VAL A 149 10.01 -1.88 -1.37
N SER A 150 10.10 -0.67 -1.91
CA SER A 150 9.46 0.48 -1.29
C SER A 150 8.95 1.50 -2.29
N LYS A 151 7.88 2.20 -1.91
CA LYS A 151 7.39 3.39 -2.61
C LYS A 151 7.42 4.58 -1.67
N LEU A 152 8.12 5.64 -2.07
CA LEU A 152 8.25 6.86 -1.28
C LEU A 152 7.29 7.94 -1.78
N TYR A 153 6.20 8.14 -1.06
CA TYR A 153 5.23 9.20 -1.31
C TYR A 153 5.54 10.41 -0.42
N ILE A 154 5.76 11.58 -1.04
CA ILE A 154 6.10 12.81 -0.31
C ILE A 154 4.93 13.80 -0.42
N MET A 155 4.28 14.06 0.70
CA MET A 155 3.14 14.97 0.83
C MET A 155 3.63 16.34 1.30
N CYS A 156 3.66 17.31 0.39
CA CYS A 156 4.22 18.63 0.69
C CYS A 156 3.18 19.58 1.30
N MET A 157 3.44 20.03 2.53
CA MET A 157 2.67 21.06 3.25
C MET A 157 3.13 22.48 2.88
N ALA A 158 3.38 22.68 1.60
CA ALA A 158 3.78 23.93 0.98
C ALA A 158 3.24 23.95 -0.45
N ASN A 159 2.97 25.14 -0.99
CA ASN A 159 2.59 25.25 -2.40
C ASN A 159 3.83 25.12 -3.31
N LEU A 160 3.59 24.86 -4.59
CA LEU A 160 4.66 24.64 -5.56
C LEU A 160 5.62 25.84 -5.66
N GLU A 161 5.09 27.07 -5.63
CA GLU A 161 5.88 28.30 -5.71
C GLU A 161 6.88 28.44 -4.54
N GLU A 162 6.46 28.14 -3.31
CA GLU A 162 7.33 28.16 -2.13
C GLU A 162 8.45 27.12 -2.23
N LEU A 163 8.12 25.90 -2.67
CA LEU A 163 9.10 24.82 -2.81
C LEU A 163 10.15 25.13 -3.89
N GLN A 164 9.73 25.74 -5.00
CA GLN A 164 10.62 26.15 -6.09
C GLN A 164 11.49 27.34 -5.69
N SER A 165 10.96 28.28 -4.90
CA SER A 165 11.71 29.47 -4.47
C SER A 165 12.90 29.16 -3.55
N SER A 166 12.91 27.97 -2.94
CA SER A 166 13.86 27.56 -1.90
C SER A 166 14.75 26.37 -2.31
N ASP A 167 14.72 25.97 -3.58
CA ASP A 167 15.36 24.75 -4.12
C ASP A 167 14.97 23.47 -3.34
N SER A 168 13.87 23.53 -2.60
CA SER A 168 13.41 22.42 -1.75
C SER A 168 12.85 21.28 -2.59
N LEU A 169 12.16 21.62 -3.68
CA LEU A 169 11.57 20.65 -4.61
C LEU A 169 12.64 19.72 -5.21
N ASP A 170 13.73 20.27 -5.74
CA ASP A 170 14.84 19.51 -6.34
C ASP A 170 15.45 18.51 -5.36
N CYS A 171 15.57 18.90 -4.08
CA CYS A 171 16.09 18.00 -3.06
C CYS A 171 15.12 16.86 -2.73
N LEU A 172 13.81 17.12 -2.74
CA LEU A 172 12.79 16.09 -2.55
C LEU A 172 12.70 15.15 -3.76
N GLU A 173 12.79 15.68 -4.98
CA GLU A 173 12.85 14.89 -6.22
C GLU A 173 14.06 13.96 -6.19
N ARG A 174 15.21 14.49 -5.71
CA ARG A 174 16.42 13.69 -5.56
C ARG A 174 16.25 12.51 -4.60
N LEU A 175 15.37 12.58 -3.61
CA LEU A 175 15.10 11.43 -2.74
C LEU A 175 14.40 10.30 -3.49
N ILE A 176 13.47 10.62 -4.39
CA ILE A 176 12.79 9.62 -5.21
C ILE A 176 13.79 8.99 -6.17
N ASP A 177 14.65 9.77 -6.82
CA ASP A 177 15.73 9.25 -7.67
C ASP A 177 16.63 8.25 -6.91
N LEU A 178 17.01 8.60 -5.67
CA LEU A 178 17.83 7.74 -4.83
C LEU A 178 17.10 6.49 -4.37
N ASN A 179 15.76 6.49 -4.38
CA ASN A 179 14.92 5.31 -4.18
C ASN A 179 14.58 4.59 -5.49
N ASN A 180 15.47 4.67 -6.49
CA ASN A 180 15.33 4.07 -7.82
C ASN A 180 14.13 4.57 -8.63
N GLY A 181 13.62 5.78 -8.34
CA GLY A 181 12.43 6.32 -9.00
C GLY A 181 11.11 5.81 -8.42
N GLU A 182 11.14 4.93 -7.40
CA GLU A 182 9.93 4.34 -6.81
C GLU A 182 9.29 5.30 -5.79
N GLY A 183 8.36 6.12 -6.27
CA GLY A 183 7.67 7.11 -5.44
C GLY A 183 6.97 8.20 -6.24
N GLN A 184 6.36 9.15 -5.53
CA GLN A 184 5.76 10.34 -6.13
C GLN A 184 5.74 11.51 -5.14
N ILE A 185 6.01 12.72 -5.63
CA ILE A 185 5.80 13.95 -4.86
C ILE A 185 4.39 14.47 -5.14
N PHE A 186 3.69 14.81 -4.08
CA PHE A 186 2.41 15.47 -4.11
C PHE A 186 2.58 16.91 -3.64
N THR A 187 2.38 17.84 -4.56
CA THR A 187 2.40 19.29 -4.31
C THR A 187 1.02 19.90 -4.52
N ILE A 188 0.83 21.09 -3.97
CA ILE A 188 -0.40 21.87 -4.16
C ILE A 188 -0.14 22.95 -5.22
N ASP A 189 -0.89 22.85 -6.32
CA ASP A 189 -0.98 23.90 -7.33
C ASP A 189 -2.07 24.89 -6.90
N GLY A 190 -1.65 26.00 -6.28
CA GLY A 190 -2.54 27.04 -5.73
C GLY A 190 -2.33 27.33 -4.24
N PRO A 191 -3.32 27.94 -3.56
CA PRO A 191 -3.19 28.32 -2.16
C PRO A 191 -3.13 27.07 -1.25
N LEU A 192 -2.26 27.11 -0.25
CA LEU A 192 -2.23 26.10 0.80
C LEU A 192 -3.49 26.25 1.66
N CYS A 193 -4.40 25.29 1.61
CA CYS A 193 -5.64 25.28 2.39
C CYS A 193 -6.16 23.85 2.57
N LEU A 194 -7.11 23.67 3.50
CA LEU A 194 -7.68 22.35 3.83
C LEU A 194 -8.21 21.61 2.60
N LYS A 195 -8.97 22.28 1.74
CA LYS A 195 -9.54 21.70 0.52
C LYS A 195 -8.46 21.12 -0.40
N ASN A 196 -7.38 21.86 -0.62
CA ASN A 196 -6.31 21.43 -1.51
C ASN A 196 -5.49 20.30 -0.90
N VAL A 197 -5.31 20.30 0.43
CA VAL A 197 -4.69 19.18 1.15
C VAL A 197 -5.55 17.91 1.07
N GLN A 198 -6.86 18.02 1.27
CA GLN A 198 -7.78 16.88 1.07
C GLN A 198 -7.70 16.33 -0.35
N SER A 199 -7.68 17.21 -1.37
CA SER A 199 -7.52 16.77 -2.76
C SER A 199 -6.17 16.08 -2.98
N MET A 200 -5.10 16.57 -2.37
CA MET A 200 -3.77 15.97 -2.44
C MET A 200 -3.73 14.57 -1.83
N PHE A 201 -4.31 14.37 -0.64
CA PHE A 201 -4.43 13.05 -0.01
C PHE A 201 -5.41 12.13 -0.74
N GLY A 202 -6.46 12.66 -1.35
CA GLY A 202 -7.34 11.92 -2.25
C GLY A 202 -6.57 11.31 -3.43
N LYS A 203 -5.68 12.09 -4.06
CA LYS A 203 -4.81 11.56 -5.13
C LYS A 203 -3.88 10.45 -4.63
N LEU A 204 -3.34 10.57 -3.42
CA LEU A 204 -2.53 9.49 -2.81
C LEU A 204 -3.38 8.22 -2.62
N ILE A 205 -4.61 8.37 -2.11
CA ILE A 205 -5.55 7.26 -1.93
C ILE A 205 -5.84 6.55 -3.26
N ASP A 206 -6.10 7.32 -4.32
CA ASP A 206 -6.39 6.78 -5.65
C ASP A 206 -5.19 6.02 -6.25
N VAL A 207 -3.98 6.50 -5.99
CA VAL A 207 -2.74 5.90 -6.51
C VAL A 207 -2.34 4.64 -5.74
N ALA A 208 -2.44 4.67 -4.41
CA ALA A 208 -1.76 3.70 -3.55
C ALA A 208 -2.68 2.84 -2.67
N TYR A 209 -3.91 3.28 -2.41
CA TYR A 209 -4.83 2.70 -1.43
C TYR A 209 -6.23 2.39 -1.99
N THR A 210 -6.38 2.31 -3.31
CA THR A 210 -7.61 1.83 -3.94
C THR A 210 -7.66 0.30 -3.89
N PRO A 211 -8.69 -0.31 -3.27
CA PRO A 211 -8.84 -1.75 -3.21
C PRO A 211 -8.97 -2.36 -4.61
N PHE A 212 -8.44 -3.56 -4.81
CA PHE A 212 -8.59 -4.28 -6.06
C PHE A 212 -9.78 -5.23 -5.98
N HIS A 213 -10.84 -4.90 -6.71
CA HIS A 213 -12.03 -5.74 -6.84
C HIS A 213 -11.95 -6.61 -8.10
N ALA A 214 -12.36 -7.86 -7.96
CA ALA A 214 -12.35 -8.87 -9.01
C ALA A 214 -13.55 -9.81 -8.86
N VAL A 215 -13.80 -10.62 -9.88
CA VAL A 215 -14.80 -11.68 -9.87
C VAL A 215 -14.08 -13.01 -9.96
N LEU A 216 -14.16 -13.80 -8.89
CA LEU A 216 -13.63 -15.16 -8.86
C LEU A 216 -14.65 -16.13 -9.48
N LYS A 217 -14.26 -16.83 -10.54
CA LYS A 217 -15.12 -17.73 -11.31
C LYS A 217 -14.57 -19.15 -11.36
N CYS A 218 -15.45 -20.15 -11.31
CA CYS A 218 -15.15 -21.54 -11.59
C CYS A 218 -16.34 -22.15 -12.34
N GLY A 219 -16.30 -22.12 -13.66
CA GLY A 219 -17.46 -22.42 -14.49
C GLY A 219 -18.63 -21.48 -14.17
N ASN A 220 -19.75 -22.04 -13.73
CA ASN A 220 -20.96 -21.25 -13.38
C ASN A 220 -20.97 -20.74 -11.93
N LEU A 221 -19.96 -21.08 -11.12
CA LEU A 221 -19.84 -20.57 -9.76
C LEU A 221 -19.05 -19.26 -9.80
N SER A 222 -19.57 -18.23 -9.15
CA SER A 222 -18.90 -16.93 -9.08
C SER A 222 -19.08 -16.25 -7.72
N SER A 223 -18.11 -15.46 -7.33
CA SER A 223 -18.21 -14.51 -6.22
C SER A 223 -17.43 -13.25 -6.54
N ASP A 224 -17.97 -12.11 -6.15
CA ASP A 224 -17.22 -10.87 -6.09
C ASP A 224 -16.21 -10.96 -4.95
N VAL A 225 -14.98 -10.51 -5.21
CA VAL A 225 -13.86 -10.60 -4.28
C VAL A 225 -13.01 -9.35 -4.26
N GLN A 226 -12.36 -9.12 -3.13
CA GLN A 226 -11.25 -8.20 -2.97
C GLN A 226 -9.94 -8.99 -2.90
N VAL A 227 -8.94 -8.56 -3.69
CA VAL A 227 -7.58 -9.08 -3.65
C VAL A 227 -6.70 -8.11 -2.86
N PHE A 228 -6.10 -8.59 -1.77
CA PHE A 228 -5.34 -7.74 -0.83
C PHE A 228 -3.95 -8.31 -0.49
N PRO A 229 -2.85 -7.53 -0.54
CA PRO A 229 -2.78 -6.16 -1.04
C PRO A 229 -3.08 -6.11 -2.54
N ARG A 230 -3.28 -4.91 -3.10
CA ARG A 230 -3.43 -4.76 -4.54
C ARG A 230 -2.23 -5.36 -5.29
N PRO A 231 -2.43 -6.24 -6.28
CA PRO A 231 -1.36 -6.72 -7.14
C PRO A 231 -0.70 -5.59 -7.93
N GLU A 232 0.63 -5.57 -7.94
CA GLU A 232 1.39 -4.62 -8.74
C GLU A 232 1.51 -5.10 -10.18
N SER A 233 1.62 -4.15 -11.12
CA SER A 233 1.87 -4.48 -12.52
C SER A 233 3.30 -4.97 -12.71
N VAL A 234 3.46 -6.01 -13.52
CA VAL A 234 4.77 -6.60 -13.82
C VAL A 234 5.24 -6.11 -15.18
N ILE A 235 6.47 -5.61 -15.24
CA ILE A 235 7.14 -5.24 -16.50
C ILE A 235 8.08 -6.38 -16.87
N LEU A 236 7.99 -6.88 -18.10
CA LEU A 236 8.90 -7.90 -18.62
C LEU A 236 9.96 -7.23 -19.49
N ASP A 237 11.22 -7.35 -19.10
CA ASP A 237 12.38 -6.72 -19.77
C ASP A 237 12.63 -7.23 -21.20
N GLU A 238 11.96 -8.31 -21.63
CA GLU A 238 12.19 -8.96 -22.92
C GLU A 238 11.44 -8.32 -24.11
N GLU A 239 10.55 -7.35 -23.87
CA GLU A 239 9.77 -6.69 -24.93
C GLU A 239 10.48 -5.41 -25.43
N THR A 240 10.47 -5.17 -26.75
CA THR A 240 11.12 -3.99 -27.38
C THR A 240 10.45 -2.67 -26.97
N ASP A 241 9.24 -2.77 -26.39
CA ASP A 241 8.48 -1.71 -25.73
C ASP A 241 7.79 -2.32 -24.50
N PRO A 242 8.41 -2.25 -23.31
CA PRO A 242 7.93 -2.97 -22.13
C PRO A 242 6.57 -2.45 -21.65
N MET A 243 5.50 -3.20 -21.90
CA MET A 243 4.17 -2.86 -21.41
C MET A 243 3.91 -3.49 -20.03
N PRO A 244 3.44 -2.71 -19.03
CA PRO A 244 3.10 -3.25 -17.72
C PRO A 244 1.90 -4.20 -17.82
N LYS A 245 2.11 -5.47 -17.43
CA LYS A 245 1.06 -6.49 -17.36
C LYS A 245 0.35 -6.41 -16.02
N SER A 246 -0.96 -6.23 -16.05
CA SER A 246 -1.83 -6.26 -14.88
C SER A 246 -2.69 -7.52 -14.90
N ILE A 247 -3.03 -8.04 -13.73
CA ILE A 247 -3.91 -9.20 -13.64
C ILE A 247 -5.33 -8.84 -14.11
N ASN A 248 -6.05 -9.82 -14.64
CA ASN A 248 -7.44 -9.69 -15.06
C ASN A 248 -8.36 -9.47 -13.84
N THR A 249 -9.47 -8.79 -14.06
CA THR A 249 -10.53 -8.65 -13.05
C THR A 249 -11.42 -9.89 -13.00
N ASP A 250 -11.53 -10.64 -14.10
CA ASP A 250 -12.14 -11.96 -14.12
C ASP A 250 -11.08 -13.03 -13.81
N LEU A 251 -11.12 -13.55 -12.58
CA LEU A 251 -10.21 -14.59 -12.09
C LEU A 251 -10.82 -15.97 -12.35
N GLU A 252 -10.49 -16.58 -13.48
CA GLU A 252 -11.05 -17.86 -13.90
C GLU A 252 -10.22 -19.04 -13.38
N VAL A 253 -10.84 -19.91 -12.61
CA VAL A 253 -10.26 -21.20 -12.18
C VAL A 253 -10.30 -22.16 -13.36
N VAL A 254 -9.12 -22.61 -13.79
CA VAL A 254 -8.92 -23.48 -14.96
C VAL A 254 -8.63 -24.94 -14.61
N GLY A 255 -8.34 -25.23 -13.34
CA GLY A 255 -8.07 -26.60 -12.90
C GLY A 255 -7.69 -26.69 -11.43
N PHE A 256 -7.49 -27.91 -10.95
CA PHE A 256 -7.06 -28.22 -9.59
C PHE A 256 -5.86 -29.16 -9.62
N ILE A 257 -4.92 -28.95 -8.71
CA ILE A 257 -3.68 -29.74 -8.59
C ILE A 257 -3.46 -30.06 -7.11
N ASP A 258 -2.98 -31.26 -6.81
CA ASP A 258 -2.60 -31.64 -5.46
C ASP A 258 -1.45 -30.76 -4.94
N ILE A 259 -1.47 -30.40 -3.65
CA ILE A 259 -0.39 -29.61 -3.03
C ILE A 259 0.97 -30.32 -3.16
N ALA A 260 0.99 -31.66 -3.20
CA ALA A 260 2.21 -32.42 -3.39
C ALA A 260 2.85 -32.19 -4.78
N ASP A 261 2.02 -32.02 -5.81
CA ASP A 261 2.45 -31.86 -7.20
C ASP A 261 2.81 -30.41 -7.52
N ILE A 262 2.10 -29.43 -6.94
CA ILE A 262 2.48 -28.03 -7.06
C ILE A 262 3.79 -27.73 -6.28
N SER A 263 4.05 -28.49 -5.21
CA SER A 263 5.21 -28.34 -4.33
C SER A 263 5.26 -26.95 -3.67
N SER A 264 6.40 -26.25 -3.75
CA SER A 264 6.60 -24.89 -3.24
C SER A 264 7.11 -23.99 -4.37
N PRO A 265 6.22 -23.58 -5.29
CA PRO A 265 6.60 -22.84 -6.47
C PRO A 265 7.16 -21.45 -6.11
N PRO A 266 8.13 -20.92 -6.89
CA PRO A 266 8.47 -19.51 -6.81
C PRO A 266 7.26 -18.68 -7.24
N VAL A 267 6.97 -17.62 -6.49
CA VAL A 267 5.84 -16.73 -6.72
C VAL A 267 6.31 -15.29 -6.63
N LEU A 268 5.74 -14.42 -7.45
CA LEU A 268 6.02 -12.99 -7.45
C LEU A 268 5.49 -12.33 -6.17
N SER A 269 4.24 -12.64 -5.84
CA SER A 269 3.54 -12.01 -4.72
C SER A 269 2.41 -12.91 -4.20
N ARG A 270 1.94 -12.59 -3.00
CA ARG A 270 0.87 -13.32 -2.31
C ARG A 270 -0.22 -12.35 -1.86
N HIS A 271 -1.46 -12.74 -2.04
CA HIS A 271 -2.63 -11.91 -1.80
C HIS A 271 -3.72 -12.71 -1.08
N LEU A 272 -4.39 -12.12 -0.11
CA LEU A 272 -5.65 -12.62 0.42
C LEU A 272 -6.75 -12.39 -0.62
N VAL A 273 -7.66 -13.35 -0.71
CA VAL A 273 -8.87 -13.25 -1.54
C VAL A 273 -10.08 -13.30 -0.62
N LEU A 274 -10.79 -12.18 -0.53
CA LEU A 274 -11.86 -11.97 0.45
C LEU A 274 -13.17 -11.76 -0.28
N PRO A 275 -14.27 -12.42 0.11
CA PRO A 275 -15.57 -12.14 -0.47
C PRO A 275 -16.03 -10.73 -0.11
N ILE A 276 -16.60 -10.02 -1.09
CA ILE A 276 -17.25 -8.72 -0.86
C ILE A 276 -18.77 -8.87 -1.00
N ALA A 277 -19.51 -8.18 -0.14
CA ALA A 277 -20.96 -8.09 -0.25
C ALA A 277 -21.30 -6.91 -1.15
N LEU A 278 -21.46 -7.14 -2.45
CA LEU A 278 -21.99 -6.11 -3.34
C LEU A 278 -23.52 -6.05 -3.19
N ASN A 279 -24.03 -4.94 -2.65
CA ASN A 279 -25.44 -4.62 -2.81
C ASN A 279 -25.66 -4.24 -4.28
N LYS A 280 -26.49 -4.99 -5.00
CA LYS A 280 -26.79 -4.77 -6.44
C LYS A 280 -27.66 -3.52 -6.73
N GLU A 281 -27.87 -2.65 -5.75
CA GLU A 281 -28.57 -1.37 -5.90
C GLU A 281 -27.76 -0.27 -5.19
N GLY A 282 -27.08 0.60 -5.95
CA GLY A 282 -26.49 1.83 -5.42
C GLY A 282 -25.02 2.08 -5.78
N ASP A 283 -24.71 2.27 -7.06
CA ASP A 283 -23.47 2.97 -7.49
C ASP A 283 -23.82 4.32 -8.18
N GLU A 284 -25.05 4.80 -7.96
CA GLU A 284 -25.45 6.18 -8.22
C GLU A 284 -26.03 6.74 -6.92
N VAL A 285 -25.23 7.55 -6.23
CA VAL A 285 -25.56 8.72 -5.39
C VAL A 285 -24.47 8.80 -4.31
N GLY A 286 -23.69 9.88 -4.40
CA GLY A 286 -22.45 10.06 -3.66
C GLY A 286 -22.58 10.02 -2.14
N THR A 287 -21.43 9.79 -1.52
CA THR A 287 -21.10 9.97 -0.11
C THR A 287 -21.74 11.23 0.48
N SER A 288 -22.94 11.09 1.05
CA SER A 288 -23.50 12.05 2.00
C SER A 288 -23.24 11.52 3.40
N LEU A 289 -22.34 12.21 4.10
CA LEU A 289 -22.04 12.06 5.52
C LEU A 289 -23.33 12.15 6.35
N THR A 290 -23.74 11.05 7.01
CA THR A 290 -24.20 10.96 8.41
C THR A 290 -24.88 9.60 8.70
N ASP A 291 -24.44 8.92 9.78
CA ASP A 291 -25.11 7.86 10.56
C ASP A 291 -25.12 6.37 10.11
N ASP A 292 -23.99 5.81 9.64
CA ASP A 292 -23.93 4.41 9.12
C ASP A 292 -23.29 3.33 10.03
N ILE A 293 -23.26 3.48 11.37
CA ILE A 293 -22.66 2.42 12.24
C ILE A 293 -23.65 1.27 12.52
N GLU A 294 -24.96 1.54 12.54
CA GLU A 294 -25.98 0.48 12.78
C GLU A 294 -26.23 -0.38 11.53
N ASP A 295 -26.03 0.16 10.33
CA ASP A 295 -26.32 -0.53 9.06
C ASP A 295 -25.20 -1.45 8.55
N GLU A 296 -23.91 -1.18 8.84
CA GLU A 296 -22.83 -2.12 8.47
C GLU A 296 -22.96 -3.47 9.19
N ASN A 297 -23.41 -3.45 10.46
CA ASN A 297 -23.55 -4.66 11.27
C ASN A 297 -24.74 -5.51 10.80
N SER A 298 -25.81 -4.88 10.31
CA SER A 298 -26.97 -5.56 9.74
C SER A 298 -26.63 -6.12 8.34
N ALA A 299 -25.92 -5.37 7.50
CA ALA A 299 -25.48 -5.79 6.18
C ALA A 299 -24.50 -6.99 6.24
N ASN A 300 -23.51 -6.96 7.14
CA ASN A 300 -22.57 -8.08 7.34
C ASN A 300 -23.27 -9.34 7.86
N GLN A 301 -24.30 -9.20 8.70
CA GLN A 301 -25.09 -10.34 9.17
C GLN A 301 -25.97 -10.95 8.08
N ILE A 302 -26.47 -10.13 7.14
CA ILE A 302 -27.24 -10.61 5.98
C ILE A 302 -26.29 -11.31 5.00
N ALA A 303 -25.17 -10.69 4.66
CA ALA A 303 -24.15 -11.26 3.79
C ALA A 303 -23.58 -12.58 4.34
N GLY A 304 -23.35 -12.67 5.66
CA GLY A 304 -22.86 -13.88 6.31
C GLY A 304 -23.83 -15.08 6.27
N LYS A 305 -25.10 -14.87 5.91
CA LYS A 305 -26.10 -15.93 5.73
C LYS A 305 -26.22 -16.38 4.27
N ILE A 306 -25.71 -15.60 3.32
CA ILE A 306 -25.76 -15.93 1.89
C ILE A 306 -24.61 -16.89 1.57
N PRO A 307 -24.87 -18.05 0.94
CA PRO A 307 -23.81 -18.95 0.51
C PRO A 307 -22.83 -18.23 -0.42
N ASN A 308 -21.54 -18.29 -0.10
CA ASN A 308 -20.50 -17.62 -0.86
C ASN A 308 -19.50 -18.63 -1.44
N PHE A 309 -19.21 -18.50 -2.75
CA PHE A 309 -18.30 -19.41 -3.45
C PHE A 309 -16.89 -19.42 -2.87
N CYS A 310 -16.37 -18.27 -2.38
CA CYS A 310 -15.05 -18.21 -1.78
C CYS A 310 -14.93 -19.07 -0.52
N VAL A 311 -16.00 -19.10 0.30
CA VAL A 311 -16.05 -19.93 1.52
C VAL A 311 -16.06 -21.42 1.15
N LEU A 312 -16.86 -21.79 0.16
CA LEU A 312 -16.90 -23.17 -0.37
C LEU A 312 -15.54 -23.58 -0.92
N LEU A 313 -14.97 -22.78 -1.82
CA LEU A 313 -13.68 -23.07 -2.46
C LEU A 313 -12.56 -23.21 -1.42
N HIS A 314 -12.44 -22.26 -0.50
CA HIS A 314 -11.44 -22.32 0.58
C HIS A 314 -11.59 -23.58 1.44
N GLY A 315 -12.82 -23.93 1.83
CA GLY A 315 -13.09 -25.13 2.62
C GLY A 315 -12.65 -26.40 1.89
N SER A 316 -13.02 -26.53 0.62
CA SER A 316 -12.67 -27.68 -0.21
C SER A 316 -11.17 -27.80 -0.44
N LEU A 317 -10.48 -26.71 -0.83
CA LEU A 317 -9.03 -26.71 -1.05
C LEU A 317 -8.26 -27.15 0.20
N LYS A 318 -8.71 -26.71 1.38
CA LYS A 318 -8.10 -27.08 2.65
C LYS A 318 -8.30 -28.57 2.99
N VAL A 319 -9.52 -29.08 2.82
CA VAL A 319 -9.87 -30.47 3.18
C VAL A 319 -9.21 -31.46 2.24
N GLU A 320 -9.24 -31.18 0.95
CA GLU A 320 -8.70 -32.05 -0.09
C GLU A 320 -7.18 -31.92 -0.24
N GLY A 321 -6.55 -30.89 0.34
CA GLY A 321 -5.11 -30.66 0.19
C GLY A 321 -4.71 -30.32 -1.25
N MET A 322 -5.54 -29.49 -1.91
CA MET A 322 -5.37 -29.08 -3.30
C MET A 322 -5.16 -27.57 -3.42
N VAL A 323 -4.67 -27.15 -4.59
CA VAL A 323 -4.66 -25.77 -5.06
C VAL A 323 -5.52 -25.64 -6.32
N ALA A 324 -6.13 -24.48 -6.53
CA ALA A 324 -6.84 -24.17 -7.78
C ALA A 324 -5.95 -23.31 -8.67
N LEU A 325 -5.70 -23.73 -9.91
CA LEU A 325 -5.02 -22.91 -10.91
C LEU A 325 -5.96 -21.82 -11.41
N VAL A 326 -5.46 -20.59 -11.48
CA VAL A 326 -6.22 -19.40 -11.90
C VAL A 326 -5.52 -18.73 -13.07
N GLN A 327 -6.30 -18.37 -14.08
CA GLN A 327 -5.83 -17.55 -15.18
C GLN A 327 -5.83 -16.06 -14.76
N LEU A 328 -4.64 -15.45 -14.79
CA LEU A 328 -4.44 -14.04 -14.44
C LEU A 328 -4.42 -13.15 -15.70
N GLY A 329 -4.16 -13.73 -16.87
CA GLY A 329 -4.11 -13.03 -18.14
C GLY A 329 -3.66 -13.95 -19.28
N PRO A 330 -3.40 -13.41 -20.48
CA PRO A 330 -2.80 -14.15 -21.58
C PRO A 330 -1.41 -14.66 -21.16
N ASP A 331 -1.20 -15.98 -21.24
CA ASP A 331 0.03 -16.66 -20.80
C ASP A 331 0.49 -16.29 -19.38
N TRP A 332 -0.46 -16.03 -18.48
CA TRP A 332 -0.15 -15.71 -17.09
C TRP A 332 -1.14 -16.40 -16.14
N HIS A 333 -0.59 -17.14 -15.18
CA HIS A 333 -1.34 -17.98 -14.26
C HIS A 333 -0.86 -17.77 -12.82
N GLY A 334 -1.72 -18.15 -11.90
CA GLY A 334 -1.43 -18.21 -10.47
C GLY A 334 -2.12 -19.40 -9.83
N MET A 335 -2.09 -19.44 -8.51
CA MET A 335 -2.79 -20.46 -7.74
C MET A 335 -3.55 -19.87 -6.56
N LEU A 336 -4.71 -20.45 -6.27
CA LEU A 336 -5.47 -20.24 -5.04
C LEU A 336 -5.26 -21.43 -4.10
N TYR A 337 -5.07 -21.15 -2.82
CA TYR A 337 -4.86 -22.16 -1.80
C TYR A 337 -5.34 -21.68 -0.43
N SER A 338 -5.57 -22.63 0.47
CA SER A 338 -5.82 -22.30 1.87
C SER A 338 -4.49 -22.14 2.59
N GLN A 339 -4.30 -20.97 3.22
CA GLN A 339 -3.16 -20.73 4.11
C GLN A 339 -3.66 -20.59 5.54
N ALA A 340 -3.06 -21.35 6.46
CA ALA A 340 -3.25 -21.16 7.89
C ALA A 340 -2.37 -20.00 8.38
N ASP A 341 -3.01 -18.90 8.80
CA ASP A 341 -2.36 -17.78 9.47
C ASP A 341 -2.04 -18.14 10.94
N SER A 342 -2.90 -18.97 11.55
CA SER A 342 -2.66 -19.57 12.86
C SER A 342 -3.33 -20.95 12.97
N LYS A 343 -3.16 -21.62 14.11
CA LYS A 343 -3.87 -22.89 14.41
C LYS A 343 -5.40 -22.78 14.32
N LYS A 344 -5.97 -21.56 14.36
CA LYS A 344 -7.43 -21.32 14.40
C LYS A 344 -8.00 -20.61 13.17
N LYS A 345 -7.19 -19.88 12.41
CA LYS A 345 -7.66 -19.07 11.27
C LYS A 345 -6.91 -19.45 10.00
N SER A 346 -7.66 -19.82 8.97
CA SER A 346 -7.15 -19.98 7.61
C SER A 346 -7.99 -19.14 6.65
N ASN A 347 -7.36 -18.56 5.65
CA ASN A 347 -8.02 -17.75 4.63
C ASN A 347 -7.66 -18.28 3.24
N LEU A 348 -8.48 -17.91 2.25
CA LEU A 348 -8.14 -18.09 0.85
C LEU A 348 -7.03 -17.12 0.46
N MET A 349 -5.96 -17.65 -0.11
CA MET A 349 -4.84 -16.87 -0.63
C MET A 349 -4.63 -17.18 -2.10
N MET A 350 -4.20 -16.17 -2.84
CA MET A 350 -3.74 -16.24 -4.21
C MET A 350 -2.23 -15.99 -4.24
N SER A 351 -1.52 -16.68 -5.11
CA SER A 351 -0.14 -16.35 -5.46
C SER A 351 0.03 -16.30 -6.95
N LEU A 352 0.81 -15.31 -7.40
CA LEU A 352 1.04 -15.06 -8.82
C LEU A 352 2.33 -15.74 -9.22
N PHE A 353 2.31 -16.51 -10.31
CA PHE A 353 3.54 -17.03 -10.90
C PHE A 353 4.19 -15.97 -11.80
N GLU A 354 5.41 -16.24 -12.23
CA GLU A 354 6.04 -15.48 -13.29
C GLU A 354 5.17 -15.53 -14.56
N PRO A 355 4.95 -14.41 -15.27
CA PRO A 355 4.33 -14.43 -16.60
C PRO A 355 5.11 -15.34 -17.55
N GLY A 356 4.41 -16.16 -18.32
CA GLY A 356 5.02 -17.07 -19.29
C GLY A 356 4.27 -18.38 -19.49
N SER A 357 4.66 -19.10 -20.53
CA SER A 357 4.02 -20.37 -20.92
C SER A 357 4.38 -21.56 -20.02
N GLU A 358 5.52 -21.50 -19.34
CA GLU A 358 6.07 -22.57 -18.49
C GLU A 358 6.65 -21.97 -17.20
N PRO A 359 5.80 -21.41 -16.31
CA PRO A 359 6.28 -20.80 -15.07
C PRO A 359 6.86 -21.83 -14.11
N LEU A 360 6.38 -23.07 -14.18
CA LEU A 360 6.78 -24.19 -13.32
C LEU A 360 7.28 -25.35 -14.19
N PRO A 361 8.62 -25.55 -14.31
CA PRO A 361 9.18 -26.55 -15.22
C PRO A 361 8.68 -27.98 -15.00
N TRP A 362 8.31 -28.35 -13.77
CA TRP A 362 7.83 -29.70 -13.46
C TRP A 362 6.36 -29.94 -13.87
N LEU A 363 5.57 -28.88 -14.10
CA LEU A 363 4.22 -29.01 -14.67
C LEU A 363 4.23 -28.88 -16.21
N GLY A 364 5.34 -28.42 -16.78
CA GLY A 364 5.44 -28.12 -18.20
C GLY A 364 4.59 -26.91 -18.59
N LYS A 365 4.18 -26.86 -19.86
CA LYS A 365 3.38 -25.75 -20.40
C LYS A 365 1.98 -25.76 -19.80
N THR A 366 1.58 -24.67 -19.15
CA THR A 366 0.26 -24.57 -18.50
C THR A 366 -0.89 -24.79 -19.48
N LEU A 367 -0.76 -24.32 -20.72
CA LEU A 367 -1.75 -24.52 -21.79
C LEU A 367 -1.94 -25.98 -22.22
N HIS A 368 -1.01 -26.87 -21.87
CA HIS A 368 -1.10 -28.30 -22.18
C HIS A 368 -1.70 -29.12 -21.03
N LEU A 369 -2.00 -28.49 -19.89
CA LEU A 369 -2.71 -29.13 -18.79
C LEU A 369 -4.18 -29.32 -19.19
N GLY A 370 -4.56 -30.58 -19.44
CA GLY A 370 -5.90 -30.97 -19.85
C GLY A 370 -6.67 -31.69 -18.74
N PRO A 371 -8.00 -31.82 -18.88
CA PRO A 371 -8.79 -32.59 -17.95
C PRO A 371 -8.44 -34.08 -18.04
N ILE A 372 -8.49 -34.79 -16.90
CA ILE A 372 -8.26 -36.24 -16.84
C ILE A 372 -9.19 -37.00 -17.79
N SER A 373 -10.40 -36.50 -18.00
CA SER A 373 -11.38 -37.07 -18.94
C SER A 373 -10.96 -37.02 -20.41
N GLY A 374 -9.96 -36.20 -20.77
CA GLY A 374 -9.43 -36.13 -22.14
C GLY A 374 -8.33 -37.16 -22.44
N ILE A 375 -7.89 -37.91 -21.42
CA ILE A 375 -6.88 -38.98 -21.53
C ILE A 375 -7.53 -40.37 -21.62
N LEU A 376 -8.81 -40.47 -21.26
CA LEU A 376 -9.67 -41.65 -21.42
C LEU A 376 -10.37 -41.63 -22.78
#